data_AF-A0A9W8RTJ6-F1
#
_entry.id   AF-A0A9W8RTJ6-F1
#
_cell.length_a   1.000
_cell.length_b   1.000
_cell.length_c   1.000
_cell.angle_alpha   90.00
_cell.angle_beta   90.00
_cell.angle_gamma   90.00
#
_symmetry.space_group_name_H-M   'P 1'
#
loop_
_entity.id
_entity.type
_entity.pdbx_description
1 polymer ?
#
loop_
_entity_poly.entity_id
_entity_poly.type
_entity_poly.pdbx_seq_one_letter_code
_entity_poly.pdbx_strand_id
1 'polypeptide(L)'
;MATTLQHACNRKSDTGTDSSIFRNDSNNVAALQTARIQKKLMEEAARLQQQKLDEANNGKTQVETERDALSREKQSLTKTLEETKGEVERLKLSQENLARQKEDELGALKSLKQAEIETVRKEKQDELEALGRAKQGEIEAVRREKQNEYDALKTQKEGELATEKQNLGAQLNSMTALEAQRRGEINGLNQTINALKLKLPNDRQDNCLPFQYHNATVMILQLESGMALDCAKDSGHRGQTFTADMYDNSQLFRLTKNGSQPDQNEPWAITRIDTGLPEENLYFDNDEEDWDLRLEHTSNLSGWQGWWYIGRGASDRVGSWV
;
A
#
# COMPACT_ATOMS: atom_id res chain seq x y z
N MET A 1 -93.38 69.90 -66.82
CA MET A 1 -94.33 69.16 -65.96
C MET A 1 -94.75 70.14 -64.87
N ALA A 2 -95.85 70.90 -65.09
CA ALA A 2 -97.21 70.58 -64.62
C ALA A 2 -97.26 70.62 -63.08
N THR A 3 -98.12 71.37 -62.36
CA THR A 3 -99.57 71.66 -62.52
C THR A 3 -99.91 72.67 -61.38
N THR A 4 -100.46 73.89 -61.61
CA THR A 4 -101.90 74.34 -61.52
C THR A 4 -102.47 74.38 -60.07
N LEU A 5 -103.29 75.32 -59.54
CA LEU A 5 -104.52 76.08 -59.92
C LEU A 5 -104.81 77.15 -58.80
N GLN A 6 -105.12 78.44 -59.08
CA GLN A 6 -106.48 79.08 -59.21
C GLN A 6 -107.30 79.20 -57.89
N HIS A 7 -108.10 80.22 -57.55
CA HIS A 7 -108.87 81.30 -58.25
C HIS A 7 -109.33 82.37 -57.20
N ALA A 8 -109.33 83.69 -57.48
CA ALA A 8 -110.46 84.58 -57.91
C ALA A 8 -111.54 84.89 -56.82
N CYS A 9 -112.25 86.03 -56.71
CA CYS A 9 -112.59 87.13 -57.63
C CYS A 9 -113.26 88.35 -56.92
N ASN A 10 -113.13 89.53 -57.54
CA ASN A 10 -113.96 90.76 -57.61
C ASN A 10 -115.39 90.85 -57.00
N ARG A 11 -115.81 92.07 -56.56
CA ARG A 11 -116.84 92.92 -57.23
C ARG A 11 -117.07 94.32 -56.60
N LYS A 12 -117.39 95.29 -57.48
CA LYS A 12 -117.81 96.70 -57.26
C LYS A 12 -119.35 96.85 -57.29
N SER A 13 -119.80 98.08 -56.99
CA SER A 13 -121.05 98.83 -57.39
C SER A 13 -122.37 98.43 -56.74
N ASP A 14 -123.38 99.29 -56.49
CA ASP A 14 -123.64 100.75 -56.45
C ASP A 14 -125.16 100.89 -56.20
N THR A 15 -125.66 102.07 -55.80
CA THR A 15 -127.09 102.52 -55.76
C THR A 15 -128.01 101.85 -54.72
N GLY A 16 -128.99 102.47 -54.04
CA GLY A 16 -129.63 103.79 -54.07
C GLY A 16 -131.06 103.61 -53.52
N THR A 17 -131.61 104.64 -52.82
CA THR A 17 -133.06 104.89 -52.54
C THR A 17 -133.84 103.85 -51.69
N ASP A 18 -134.81 104.16 -50.82
CA ASP A 18 -135.42 105.38 -50.30
C ASP A 18 -136.18 105.05 -49.00
N SER A 19 -136.44 106.10 -48.23
CA SER A 19 -137.41 106.32 -47.14
C SER A 19 -138.49 105.27 -46.78
N SER A 20 -138.65 105.02 -45.47
CA SER A 20 -139.96 105.10 -44.75
C SER A 20 -139.88 104.64 -43.27
N ILE A 21 -139.88 105.63 -42.36
CA ILE A 21 -140.79 105.79 -41.20
C ILE A 21 -140.76 104.73 -40.06
N PHE A 22 -140.07 105.14 -38.98
CA PHE A 22 -140.40 105.07 -37.54
C PHE A 22 -140.90 103.79 -36.82
N ARG A 23 -140.23 103.55 -35.67
CA ARG A 23 -140.59 102.76 -34.46
C ARG A 23 -140.19 101.27 -34.45
N ASN A 24 -139.07 100.96 -33.78
CA ASN A 24 -139.09 100.01 -32.65
C ASN A 24 -137.78 99.92 -31.86
N ASP A 25 -137.95 99.53 -30.60
CA ASP A 25 -136.99 99.44 -29.49
C ASP A 25 -135.89 98.36 -29.62
N SER A 26 -134.84 98.52 -28.79
CA SER A 26 -134.08 97.42 -28.18
C SER A 26 -133.04 96.60 -28.99
N ASN A 27 -132.17 97.22 -29.81
CA ASN A 27 -131.06 96.51 -30.50
C ASN A 27 -129.64 97.12 -30.37
N ASN A 28 -129.44 98.21 -29.61
CA ASN A 28 -128.14 98.90 -29.53
C ASN A 28 -127.23 98.46 -28.36
N VAL A 29 -127.76 97.73 -27.38
CA VAL A 29 -126.98 97.17 -26.26
C VAL A 29 -126.34 95.82 -26.63
N ALA A 30 -127.04 95.02 -27.45
CA ALA A 30 -126.52 93.72 -27.92
C ALA A 30 -125.27 93.89 -28.79
N ALA A 31 -125.23 94.87 -29.71
CA ALA A 31 -124.05 95.12 -30.54
C ALA A 31 -122.81 95.58 -29.74
N LEU A 32 -123.01 96.41 -28.70
CA LEU A 32 -121.93 96.87 -27.80
C LEU A 32 -121.47 95.77 -26.82
N GLN A 33 -122.37 94.89 -26.37
CA GLN A 33 -121.99 93.72 -25.57
C GLN A 33 -121.25 92.68 -26.42
N THR A 34 -121.68 92.42 -27.66
CA THR A 34 -120.97 91.52 -28.58
C THR A 34 -119.60 92.07 -28.95
N ALA A 35 -119.44 93.38 -29.17
CA ALA A 35 -118.15 94.01 -29.40
C ALA A 35 -117.23 93.96 -28.16
N ARG A 36 -117.77 94.12 -26.94
CA ARG A 36 -116.99 93.94 -25.70
C ARG A 36 -116.61 92.49 -25.45
N ILE A 37 -117.49 91.54 -25.73
CA ILE A 37 -117.20 90.10 -25.64
C ILE A 37 -116.15 89.71 -26.68
N GLN A 38 -116.26 90.19 -27.91
CA GLN A 38 -115.25 89.98 -28.95
C GLN A 38 -113.91 90.63 -28.60
N LYS A 39 -113.91 91.85 -28.04
CA LYS A 39 -112.68 92.50 -27.56
C LYS A 39 -112.04 91.71 -26.42
N LYS A 40 -112.83 91.21 -25.46
CA LYS A 40 -112.34 90.41 -24.34
C LYS A 40 -111.81 89.05 -24.81
N LEU A 41 -112.47 88.43 -25.80
CA LEU A 41 -112.01 87.22 -26.48
C LEU A 41 -110.72 87.47 -27.27
N MET A 42 -110.59 88.62 -27.94
CA MET A 42 -109.35 88.99 -28.63
C MET A 42 -108.21 89.30 -27.64
N GLU A 43 -108.49 89.97 -26.53
CA GLU A 43 -107.50 90.20 -25.46
C GLU A 43 -107.08 88.89 -24.78
N GLU A 44 -108.02 87.97 -24.54
CA GLU A 44 -107.73 86.65 -23.98
C GLU A 44 -106.99 85.75 -24.97
N ALA A 45 -107.35 85.78 -26.26
CA ALA A 45 -106.62 85.09 -27.32
C ALA A 45 -105.20 85.66 -27.51
N ALA A 46 -105.04 86.99 -27.44
CA ALA A 46 -103.74 87.64 -27.48
C ALA A 46 -102.91 87.30 -26.23
N ARG A 47 -103.52 87.23 -25.04
CA ARG A 47 -102.84 86.80 -23.81
C ARG A 47 -102.41 85.34 -23.90
N LEU A 48 -103.26 84.46 -24.43
CA LEU A 48 -102.94 83.04 -24.63
C LEU A 48 -101.85 82.86 -25.67
N GLN A 49 -101.86 83.67 -26.74
CA GLN A 49 -100.82 83.66 -27.77
C GLN A 49 -99.49 84.19 -27.22
N GLN A 50 -99.51 85.23 -26.40
CA GLN A 50 -98.33 85.74 -25.71
C GLN A 50 -97.77 84.70 -24.73
N GLN A 51 -98.63 84.05 -23.94
CA GLN A 51 -98.22 82.97 -23.05
C GLN A 51 -97.59 81.81 -23.83
N LYS A 52 -98.16 81.40 -24.96
CA LYS A 52 -97.56 80.39 -25.85
C LYS A 52 -96.21 80.82 -26.42
N LEU A 53 -96.05 82.11 -26.74
CA LEU A 53 -94.78 82.68 -27.19
C LEU A 53 -93.74 82.68 -26.06
N ASP A 54 -94.13 83.03 -24.84
CA ASP A 54 -93.24 83.04 -23.67
C ASP A 54 -92.85 81.61 -23.26
N GLU A 55 -93.78 80.65 -23.30
CA GLU A 55 -93.50 79.22 -23.08
C GLU A 55 -92.60 78.65 -24.18
N ALA A 56 -92.83 79.00 -25.44
CA ALA A 56 -91.97 78.59 -26.56
C ALA A 56 -90.57 79.22 -26.47
N ASN A 57 -90.47 80.48 -26.05
CA ASN A 57 -89.21 81.17 -25.83
C ASN A 57 -88.45 80.57 -24.64
N ASN A 58 -89.13 80.29 -23.52
CA ASN A 58 -88.54 79.62 -22.37
C ASN A 58 -88.07 78.20 -22.71
N GLY A 59 -88.87 77.44 -23.45
CA GLY A 59 -88.49 76.11 -23.94
C GLY A 59 -87.29 76.17 -24.89
N LYS A 60 -87.25 77.17 -25.78
CA LYS A 60 -86.09 77.42 -26.66
C LYS A 60 -84.84 77.77 -25.86
N THR A 61 -84.94 78.66 -24.87
CA THR A 61 -83.83 79.02 -23.99
C THR A 61 -83.34 77.80 -23.19
N GLN A 62 -84.25 76.97 -22.68
CA GLN A 62 -83.89 75.74 -21.98
C GLN A 62 -83.12 74.78 -22.89
N VAL A 63 -83.62 74.54 -24.10
CA VAL A 63 -82.94 73.69 -25.09
C VAL A 63 -81.57 74.25 -25.48
N GLU A 64 -81.44 75.58 -25.63
CA GLU A 64 -80.15 76.24 -25.88
C GLU A 64 -79.19 76.04 -24.70
N THR A 65 -79.66 76.20 -23.45
CA THR A 65 -78.81 75.97 -22.26
C THR A 65 -78.37 74.51 -22.11
N GLU A 66 -79.26 73.54 -22.39
CA GLU A 66 -78.93 72.11 -22.36
C GLU A 66 -77.96 71.75 -23.48
N ARG A 67 -78.14 72.32 -24.68
CA ARG A 67 -77.21 72.17 -25.81
C ARG A 67 -75.83 72.71 -25.47
N ASP A 68 -75.74 73.86 -24.83
CA ASP A 68 -74.48 74.45 -24.39
C ASP A 68 -73.80 73.62 -23.30
N ALA A 69 -74.58 73.09 -22.34
CA ALA A 69 -74.07 72.19 -21.30
C ALA A 69 -73.49 70.89 -21.91
N LEU A 70 -74.24 70.25 -22.81
CA LEU A 70 -73.78 69.05 -23.55
C LEU A 70 -72.55 69.35 -24.42
N SER A 71 -72.48 70.53 -25.02
CA SER A 71 -71.32 70.96 -25.80
C SER A 71 -70.07 71.09 -24.92
N ARG A 72 -70.20 71.70 -23.74
CA ARG A 72 -69.10 71.81 -22.75
C ARG A 72 -68.68 70.44 -22.22
N GLU A 73 -69.63 69.57 -21.91
CA GLU A 73 -69.35 68.21 -21.45
C GLU A 73 -68.62 67.40 -22.53
N LYS A 74 -69.09 67.46 -23.78
CA LYS A 74 -68.42 66.82 -24.92
C LYS A 74 -66.98 67.33 -25.10
N GLN A 75 -66.76 68.64 -24.97
CA GLN A 75 -65.41 69.22 -25.04
C GLN A 75 -64.52 68.71 -23.90
N SER A 76 -65.04 68.66 -22.66
CA SER A 76 -64.32 68.14 -21.50
C SER A 76 -63.95 66.66 -21.70
N LEU A 77 -64.89 65.83 -22.11
CA LEU A 77 -64.65 64.40 -22.37
C LEU A 77 -63.64 64.19 -23.50
N THR A 78 -63.70 65.02 -24.56
CA THR A 78 -62.73 64.96 -25.66
C THR A 78 -61.32 65.29 -25.17
N LYS A 79 -61.18 66.28 -24.29
CA LYS A 79 -59.90 66.64 -23.69
C LYS A 79 -59.35 65.50 -22.83
N THR A 80 -60.17 64.92 -21.95
CA THR A 80 -59.76 63.79 -21.10
C THR A 80 -59.41 62.55 -21.93
N LEU A 81 -60.11 62.29 -23.02
CA LEU A 81 -59.79 61.20 -23.93
C LEU A 81 -58.41 61.38 -24.58
N GLU A 82 -58.06 62.61 -24.97
CA GLU A 82 -56.76 62.88 -25.59
C GLU A 82 -55.61 62.80 -24.57
N GLU A 83 -55.83 63.27 -23.35
CA GLU A 83 -54.87 63.14 -22.24
C GLU A 83 -54.61 61.67 -21.89
N THR A 84 -55.67 60.87 -21.77
CA THR A 84 -55.57 59.43 -21.46
C THR A 84 -54.90 58.65 -22.59
N LYS A 85 -55.18 58.96 -23.87
CA LYS A 85 -54.43 58.39 -25.00
C LYS A 85 -52.95 58.72 -24.93
N GLY A 86 -52.60 59.98 -24.62
CA GLY A 86 -51.21 60.39 -24.45
C GLY A 86 -50.51 59.71 -23.27
N GLU A 87 -51.23 59.38 -22.20
CA GLU A 87 -50.70 58.59 -21.09
C GLU A 87 -50.49 57.11 -21.47
N VAL A 88 -51.44 56.50 -22.19
CA VAL A 88 -51.32 55.12 -22.67
C VAL A 88 -50.09 54.95 -23.58
N GLU A 89 -49.86 55.86 -24.52
CA GLU A 89 -48.68 55.80 -25.39
C GLU A 89 -47.37 55.99 -24.62
N ARG A 90 -47.34 56.86 -23.61
CA ARG A 90 -46.18 57.03 -22.73
C ARG A 90 -45.89 55.76 -21.91
N LEU A 91 -46.93 55.13 -21.36
CA LEU A 91 -46.80 53.88 -20.61
C LEU A 91 -46.32 52.74 -21.52
N LYS A 92 -46.84 52.67 -22.75
CA LYS A 92 -46.41 51.68 -23.74
C LYS A 92 -44.92 51.82 -24.09
N LEU A 93 -44.46 53.04 -24.38
CA LEU A 93 -43.05 53.33 -24.62
C LEU A 93 -42.19 53.00 -23.39
N SER A 94 -42.66 53.35 -22.19
CA SER A 94 -41.97 53.02 -20.94
C SER A 94 -41.84 51.51 -20.74
N GLN A 95 -42.88 50.74 -21.09
CA GLN A 95 -42.88 49.29 -20.97
C GLN A 95 -41.92 48.63 -21.98
N GLU A 96 -41.91 49.12 -23.22
CA GLU A 96 -40.97 48.66 -24.26
C GLU A 96 -39.52 48.94 -23.87
N ASN A 97 -39.24 50.13 -23.33
CA ASN A 97 -37.91 50.49 -22.85
C ASN A 97 -37.47 49.63 -21.66
N LEU A 98 -38.37 49.38 -20.70
CA LEU A 98 -38.07 48.51 -19.57
C LEU A 98 -37.83 47.06 -20.01
N ALA A 99 -38.58 46.56 -21.01
CA ALA A 99 -38.38 45.23 -21.56
C ALA A 99 -36.99 45.11 -22.22
N ARG A 100 -36.60 46.09 -23.04
CA ARG A 100 -35.26 46.15 -23.64
C ARG A 100 -34.16 46.21 -22.58
N GLN A 101 -34.29 47.07 -21.58
CA GLN A 101 -33.30 47.18 -20.51
C GLN A 101 -33.12 45.84 -19.78
N LYS A 102 -34.22 45.14 -19.46
CA LYS A 102 -34.14 43.82 -18.82
C LYS A 102 -33.49 42.77 -19.71
N GLU A 103 -33.72 42.81 -21.01
CA GLU A 103 -33.09 41.91 -21.97
C GLU A 103 -31.59 42.15 -22.06
N ASP A 104 -31.17 43.42 -22.13
CA ASP A 104 -29.76 43.83 -22.14
C ASP A 104 -29.04 43.43 -20.83
N GLU A 105 -29.65 43.69 -19.67
CA GLU A 105 -29.11 43.29 -18.36
C GLU A 105 -28.96 41.77 -18.25
N LEU A 106 -29.95 41.02 -18.74
CA LEU A 106 -29.92 39.55 -18.73
C LEU A 106 -28.86 39.01 -19.71
N GLY A 107 -28.68 39.65 -20.86
CA GLY A 107 -27.59 39.36 -21.78
C GLY A 107 -26.22 39.60 -21.16
N ALA A 108 -26.01 40.77 -20.55
CA ALA A 108 -24.77 41.13 -19.87
C ALA A 108 -24.45 40.16 -18.72
N LEU A 109 -25.45 39.80 -17.92
CA LEU A 109 -25.27 38.86 -16.81
C LEU A 109 -24.89 37.46 -17.29
N LYS A 110 -25.50 36.98 -18.39
CA LYS A 110 -25.12 35.70 -19.02
C LYS A 110 -23.67 35.74 -19.51
N SER A 111 -23.27 36.80 -20.21
CA SER A 111 -21.90 36.96 -20.70
C SER A 111 -20.88 37.02 -19.56
N LEU A 112 -21.18 37.74 -18.48
CA LEU A 112 -20.31 37.84 -17.32
C LEU A 112 -20.17 36.49 -16.61
N LYS A 113 -21.27 35.76 -16.41
CA LYS A 113 -21.24 34.42 -15.81
C LYS A 113 -20.47 33.42 -16.67
N GLN A 114 -20.60 33.50 -17.99
CA GLN A 114 -19.83 32.65 -18.89
C GLN A 114 -18.33 32.95 -18.80
N ALA A 115 -17.95 34.22 -18.77
CA ALA A 115 -16.55 34.63 -18.61
C ALA A 115 -15.97 34.16 -17.26
N GLU A 116 -16.72 34.28 -16.18
CA GLU A 116 -16.31 33.79 -14.84
C GLU A 116 -16.07 32.27 -14.85
N ILE A 117 -16.96 31.50 -15.49
CA ILE A 117 -16.79 30.05 -15.65
C ILE A 117 -15.53 29.72 -16.45
N GLU A 118 -15.28 30.44 -17.54
CA GLU A 118 -14.09 30.26 -18.39
C GLU A 118 -12.80 30.51 -17.59
N THR A 119 -12.75 31.59 -16.80
CA THR A 119 -11.63 31.93 -15.94
C THR A 119 -11.39 30.84 -14.90
N VAL A 120 -12.42 30.42 -14.16
CA VAL A 120 -12.29 29.36 -13.15
C VAL A 120 -11.83 28.05 -13.78
N ARG A 121 -12.35 27.68 -14.95
CA ARG A 121 -11.89 26.48 -15.67
C ARG A 121 -10.41 26.56 -16.02
N LYS A 122 -9.95 27.71 -16.51
CA LYS A 122 -8.55 27.91 -16.86
C LYS A 122 -7.65 27.83 -15.62
N GLU A 123 -8.01 28.51 -14.54
CA GLU A 123 -7.26 28.46 -13.28
C GLU A 123 -7.15 27.03 -12.75
N LYS A 124 -8.24 26.26 -12.78
CA LYS A 124 -8.21 24.84 -12.36
C LYS A 124 -7.39 23.96 -13.28
N GLN A 125 -7.39 24.21 -14.58
CA GLN A 125 -6.52 23.51 -15.51
C GLN A 125 -5.04 23.80 -15.23
N ASP A 126 -4.69 25.08 -15.03
CA ASP A 126 -3.32 25.51 -14.73
C ASP A 126 -2.82 24.93 -13.39
N GLU A 127 -3.68 24.91 -12.35
CA GLU A 127 -3.40 24.27 -11.06
C GLU A 127 -3.10 22.76 -11.21
N LEU A 128 -3.92 22.04 -11.99
CA LEU A 128 -3.73 20.60 -12.22
C LEU A 128 -2.43 20.32 -12.98
N GLU A 129 -2.10 21.12 -13.98
CA GLU A 129 -0.84 20.98 -14.72
C GLU A 129 0.38 21.29 -13.84
N ALA A 130 0.31 22.32 -12.99
CA ALA A 130 1.36 22.64 -12.04
C ALA A 130 1.57 21.50 -11.04
N LEU A 131 0.49 20.93 -10.50
CA LEU A 131 0.55 19.79 -9.60
C LEU A 131 1.13 18.55 -10.29
N GLY A 132 0.73 18.28 -11.53
CA GLY A 132 1.28 17.19 -12.35
C GLY A 132 2.79 17.33 -12.56
N ARG A 133 3.25 18.53 -12.92
CA ARG A 133 4.69 18.84 -13.05
C ARG A 133 5.45 18.66 -11.74
N ALA A 134 4.89 19.13 -10.62
CA ALA A 134 5.51 18.99 -9.30
C ALA A 134 5.66 17.53 -8.90
N LYS A 135 4.60 16.72 -9.07
CA LYS A 135 4.62 15.29 -8.75
C LYS A 135 5.61 14.51 -9.63
N GLN A 136 5.69 14.84 -10.91
CA GLN A 136 6.68 14.25 -11.81
C GLN A 136 8.11 14.59 -11.36
N GLY A 137 8.36 15.83 -10.97
CA GLY A 137 9.65 16.26 -10.42
C GLY A 137 10.04 15.52 -9.13
N GLU A 138 9.09 15.30 -8.21
CA GLU A 138 9.30 14.49 -7.00
C GLU A 138 9.69 13.04 -7.33
N ILE A 139 8.99 12.41 -8.29
CA ILE A 139 9.28 11.03 -8.72
C ILE A 139 10.69 10.92 -9.30
N GLU A 140 11.08 11.87 -10.15
CA GLU A 140 12.42 11.90 -10.75
C GLU A 140 13.52 12.13 -9.71
N ALA A 141 13.26 12.99 -8.71
CA ALA A 141 14.19 13.22 -7.61
C ALA A 141 14.42 11.93 -6.79
N VAL A 142 13.34 11.25 -6.39
CA VAL A 142 13.42 9.97 -5.65
C VAL A 142 14.13 8.90 -6.48
N ARG A 143 13.84 8.81 -7.78
CA ARG A 143 14.50 7.85 -8.67
C ARG A 143 16.01 8.11 -8.76
N ARG A 144 16.42 9.38 -8.86
CA ARG A 144 17.83 9.78 -8.89
C ARG A 144 18.53 9.47 -7.57
N GLU A 145 17.89 9.78 -6.45
CA GLU A 145 18.42 9.48 -5.11
C GLU A 145 18.64 7.98 -4.93
N LYS A 146 17.65 7.15 -5.29
CA LYS A 146 17.77 5.69 -5.20
C LYS A 146 18.81 5.10 -6.13
N GLN A 147 18.98 5.67 -7.32
CA GLN A 147 20.05 5.27 -8.23
C GLN A 147 21.42 5.60 -7.63
N ASN A 148 21.60 6.80 -7.08
CA ASN A 148 22.84 7.20 -6.43
C ASN A 148 23.17 6.32 -5.20
N GLU A 149 22.17 6.00 -4.38
CA GLU A 149 22.31 5.09 -3.23
C GLU A 149 22.76 3.70 -3.68
N TYR A 150 22.16 3.16 -4.74
CA TYR A 150 22.55 1.89 -5.33
C TYR A 150 23.98 1.89 -5.86
N ASP A 151 24.37 2.93 -6.60
CA ASP A 151 25.71 3.03 -7.17
C ASP A 151 26.78 3.17 -6.07
N ALA A 152 26.51 3.95 -5.02
CA ALA A 152 27.39 4.07 -3.86
C ALA A 152 27.57 2.73 -3.13
N LEU A 153 26.47 2.01 -2.88
CA LEU A 153 26.52 0.70 -2.23
C LEU A 153 27.27 -0.32 -3.08
N LYS A 154 27.08 -0.30 -4.40
CA LYS A 154 27.79 -1.16 -5.33
C LYS A 154 29.29 -0.92 -5.26
N THR A 155 29.74 0.34 -5.35
CA THR A 155 31.16 0.70 -5.24
C THR A 155 31.75 0.30 -3.89
N GLN A 156 31.01 0.51 -2.78
CA GLN A 156 31.44 0.07 -1.46
C GLN A 156 31.65 -1.46 -1.43
N LYS A 157 30.70 -2.24 -1.92
CA LYS A 157 30.78 -3.70 -1.93
C LYS A 157 31.89 -4.23 -2.82
N GLU A 158 32.14 -3.59 -3.97
CA GLU A 158 33.27 -3.91 -4.84
C GLU A 158 34.61 -3.64 -4.13
N GLY A 159 34.72 -2.54 -3.39
CA GLY A 159 35.91 -2.21 -2.59
C GLY A 159 36.15 -3.16 -1.41
N GLU A 160 35.09 -3.53 -0.68
CA GLU A 160 35.14 -4.53 0.39
C GLU A 160 35.63 -5.89 -0.16
N LEU A 161 35.06 -6.34 -1.28
CA LEU A 161 35.44 -7.60 -1.92
C LEU A 161 36.89 -7.57 -2.42
N ALA A 162 37.35 -6.45 -2.98
CA ALA A 162 38.74 -6.31 -3.41
C ALA A 162 39.72 -6.41 -2.24
N THR A 163 39.38 -5.77 -1.10
CA THR A 163 40.17 -5.82 0.13
C THR A 163 40.21 -7.24 0.71
N GLU A 164 39.06 -7.92 0.76
CA GLU A 164 38.98 -9.31 1.23
C GLU A 164 39.83 -10.25 0.37
N LYS A 165 39.76 -10.12 -0.96
CA LYS A 165 40.61 -10.90 -1.88
C LYS A 165 42.10 -10.66 -1.63
N GLN A 166 42.50 -9.43 -1.37
CA GLN A 166 43.89 -9.10 -1.05
C GLN A 166 44.33 -9.76 0.27
N ASN A 167 43.48 -9.69 1.31
CA ASN A 167 43.75 -10.30 2.61
C ASN A 167 43.87 -11.84 2.50
N LEU A 168 42.96 -12.49 1.78
CA LEU A 168 43.00 -13.93 1.53
C LEU A 168 44.27 -14.32 0.75
N GLY A 169 44.66 -13.53 -0.25
CA GLY A 169 45.92 -13.73 -0.97
C GLY A 169 47.15 -13.65 -0.06
N ALA A 170 47.18 -12.68 0.85
CA ALA A 170 48.26 -12.55 1.83
C ALA A 170 48.30 -13.74 2.82
N GLN A 171 47.14 -14.19 3.30
CA GLN A 171 47.03 -15.37 4.17
C GLN A 171 47.51 -16.64 3.46
N LEU A 172 47.13 -16.84 2.21
CA LEU A 172 47.57 -17.98 1.41
C LEU A 172 49.10 -18.01 1.25
N ASN A 173 49.70 -16.86 0.96
CA ASN A 173 51.16 -16.75 0.82
C ASN A 173 51.87 -17.06 2.15
N SER A 174 51.34 -16.57 3.27
CA SER A 174 51.89 -16.86 4.60
C SER A 174 51.80 -18.35 4.96
N MET A 175 50.66 -18.98 4.67
CA MET A 175 50.46 -20.41 4.88
C MET A 175 51.40 -21.25 4.01
N THR A 176 51.56 -20.89 2.74
CA THR A 176 52.51 -21.56 1.83
C THR A 176 53.96 -21.48 2.33
N ALA A 177 54.36 -20.32 2.85
CA ALA A 177 55.70 -20.15 3.43
C ALA A 177 55.90 -21.03 4.69
N LEU A 178 54.88 -21.10 5.55
CA LEU A 178 54.91 -21.94 6.75
C LEU A 178 54.97 -23.44 6.41
N GLU A 179 54.22 -23.88 5.40
CA GLU A 179 54.26 -25.26 4.90
C GLU A 179 55.64 -25.62 4.36
N ALA A 180 56.26 -24.73 3.58
CA ALA A 180 57.62 -24.91 3.08
C ALA A 180 58.64 -25.05 4.21
N GLN A 181 58.52 -24.21 5.26
CA GLN A 181 59.37 -24.30 6.45
C GLN A 181 59.21 -25.65 7.16
N ARG A 182 57.96 -26.05 7.49
CA ARG A 182 57.67 -27.33 8.15
C ARG A 182 58.19 -28.52 7.35
N ARG A 183 58.07 -28.48 6.03
CA ARG A 183 58.60 -29.52 5.15
C ARG A 183 60.13 -29.61 5.23
N GLY A 184 60.82 -28.47 5.34
CA GLY A 184 62.25 -28.42 5.60
C GLY A 184 62.64 -29.06 6.94
N GLU A 185 61.91 -28.74 8.01
CA GLU A 185 62.13 -29.31 9.36
C GLU A 185 61.95 -30.84 9.37
N ILE A 186 60.86 -31.34 8.77
CA ILE A 186 60.59 -32.79 8.64
C ILE A 186 61.73 -33.49 7.89
N ASN A 187 62.23 -32.89 6.80
CA ASN A 187 63.34 -33.46 6.05
C ASN A 187 64.63 -33.55 6.90
N GLY A 188 64.92 -32.53 7.72
CA GLY A 188 66.05 -32.54 8.66
C GLY A 188 65.92 -33.61 9.74
N LEU A 189 64.72 -33.81 10.29
CA LEU A 189 64.44 -34.87 11.27
C LEU A 189 64.63 -36.25 10.64
N ASN A 190 64.13 -36.47 9.43
CA ASN A 190 64.29 -37.74 8.71
C ASN A 190 65.76 -38.08 8.46
N GLN A 191 66.58 -37.09 8.09
CA GLN A 191 68.04 -37.29 7.97
C GLN A 191 68.67 -37.71 9.29
N THR A 192 68.26 -37.09 10.40
CA THR A 192 68.74 -37.41 11.75
C THR A 192 68.36 -38.84 12.16
N ILE A 193 67.10 -39.24 11.94
CA ILE A 193 66.62 -40.60 12.21
C ILE A 193 67.44 -41.62 11.41
N ASN A 194 67.66 -41.38 10.12
CA ASN A 194 68.43 -42.29 9.27
C ASN A 194 69.88 -42.42 9.76
N ALA A 195 70.51 -41.31 10.16
CA ALA A 195 71.86 -41.34 10.73
C ALA A 195 71.93 -42.11 12.05
N LEU A 196 70.89 -42.04 12.89
CA LEU A 196 70.80 -42.81 14.13
C LEU A 196 70.53 -44.30 13.89
N LYS A 197 69.66 -44.65 12.92
CA LYS A 197 69.40 -46.04 12.52
C LYS A 197 70.67 -46.76 12.08
N LEU A 198 71.55 -46.08 11.33
CA LEU A 198 72.85 -46.62 10.91
C LEU A 198 73.83 -46.87 12.08
N LYS A 199 73.61 -46.24 13.25
CA LYS A 199 74.46 -46.38 14.44
C LYS A 199 73.95 -47.42 15.44
N LEU A 200 72.73 -47.92 15.26
CA LEU A 200 72.21 -49.02 16.06
C LEU A 200 72.79 -50.34 15.50
N PRO A 201 73.54 -51.12 16.30
CA PRO A 201 74.05 -52.41 15.86
C PRO A 201 72.88 -53.33 15.50
N ASN A 202 72.97 -53.98 14.34
CA ASN A 202 71.99 -54.95 13.85
C ASN A 202 72.17 -56.33 14.51
N ASP A 203 72.71 -56.36 15.73
CA ASP A 203 73.16 -57.57 16.39
C ASP A 203 71.94 -58.25 17.03
N ARG A 204 71.59 -59.41 16.46
CA ARG A 204 70.65 -60.37 17.02
C ARG A 204 71.03 -60.65 18.48
N GLN A 205 70.13 -60.35 19.40
CA GLN A 205 70.31 -60.58 20.84
C GLN A 205 69.33 -61.67 21.27
N ASP A 206 69.64 -62.90 20.85
CA ASP A 206 68.89 -64.07 21.30
C ASP A 206 69.02 -64.19 22.82
N ASN A 207 67.89 -64.27 23.51
CA ASN A 207 67.84 -64.69 24.91
C ASN A 207 68.68 -63.83 25.87
N CYS A 208 68.66 -62.51 25.67
CA CYS A 208 69.60 -61.58 26.30
C CYS A 208 69.31 -61.24 27.76
N LEU A 209 68.29 -61.85 28.37
CA LEU A 209 68.05 -61.69 29.79
C LEU A 209 69.19 -62.36 30.59
N PRO A 210 69.91 -61.64 31.47
CA PRO A 210 71.01 -62.22 32.25
C PRO A 210 70.55 -63.30 33.23
N PHE A 211 71.40 -64.30 33.52
CA PHE A 211 71.10 -65.39 34.46
C PHE A 211 70.73 -64.91 35.87
N GLN A 212 71.14 -63.70 36.28
CA GLN A 212 70.77 -63.10 37.57
C GLN A 212 69.25 -62.96 37.79
N TYR A 213 68.46 -63.03 36.72
CA TYR A 213 66.99 -63.03 36.77
C TYR A 213 66.39 -64.43 36.95
N HIS A 214 67.20 -65.48 37.10
CA HIS A 214 66.72 -66.81 37.49
C HIS A 214 66.01 -66.75 38.86
N ASN A 215 64.79 -67.27 38.91
CA ASN A 215 63.80 -67.15 39.99
C ASN A 215 63.31 -65.73 40.30
N ALA A 216 63.58 -64.75 39.43
CA ALA A 216 63.02 -63.41 39.59
C ALA A 216 61.50 -63.43 39.40
N THR A 217 60.80 -62.67 40.24
CA THR A 217 59.39 -62.34 40.05
C THR A 217 59.29 -61.12 39.15
N VAL A 218 58.53 -61.22 38.08
CA VAL A 218 58.37 -60.19 37.06
C VAL A 218 56.90 -59.97 36.74
N MET A 219 56.60 -58.79 36.23
CA MET A 219 55.34 -58.46 35.58
C MET A 219 55.67 -58.12 34.13
N ILE A 220 54.87 -58.61 33.19
CA ILE A 220 55.10 -58.42 31.76
C ILE A 220 54.15 -57.34 31.26
N LEU A 221 54.71 -56.24 30.74
CA LEU A 221 53.96 -55.02 30.38
C LEU A 221 54.04 -54.71 28.88
N GLN A 222 52.94 -54.24 28.31
CA GLN A 222 52.92 -53.63 26.99
C GLN A 222 53.32 -52.14 27.10
N LEU A 223 54.47 -51.77 26.52
CA LEU A 223 55.07 -50.43 26.70
C LEU A 223 54.19 -49.26 26.23
N GLU A 224 53.42 -49.41 25.16
CA GLU A 224 52.58 -48.32 24.62
C GLU A 224 51.31 -48.07 25.45
N SER A 225 50.70 -49.14 25.97
CA SER A 225 49.41 -49.09 26.66
C SER A 225 49.54 -49.10 28.19
N GLY A 226 50.68 -49.56 28.72
CA GLY A 226 50.88 -49.79 30.15
C GLY A 226 50.08 -50.96 30.72
N MET A 227 49.50 -51.81 29.88
CA MET A 227 48.74 -52.99 30.32
C MET A 227 49.67 -54.15 30.69
N ALA A 228 49.32 -54.90 31.73
CA ALA A 228 50.02 -56.10 32.17
C ALA A 228 49.39 -57.36 31.58
N LEU A 229 50.21 -58.38 31.39
CA LEU A 229 49.73 -59.73 31.14
C LEU A 229 49.09 -60.30 32.42
N ASP A 230 47.83 -60.74 32.31
CA ASP A 230 47.00 -61.27 33.38
C ASP A 230 46.45 -62.64 32.95
N CYS A 231 46.74 -63.67 33.74
CA CYS A 231 46.30 -65.03 33.45
C CYS A 231 45.25 -65.57 34.43
N ALA A 232 44.45 -64.70 35.07
CA ALA A 232 43.28 -65.10 35.88
C ALA A 232 41.93 -64.73 35.27
N LYS A 233 41.91 -63.89 34.23
CA LYS A 233 40.68 -63.46 33.57
C LYS A 233 40.45 -64.39 32.36
N ASP A 234 39.31 -65.10 32.35
CA ASP A 234 38.94 -66.21 31.43
C ASP A 234 39.27 -67.62 31.96
N SER A 235 38.61 -68.02 33.05
CA SER A 235 38.74 -69.33 33.73
C SER A 235 40.12 -69.68 34.30
N GLY A 236 41.11 -68.79 34.17
CA GLY A 236 42.47 -68.97 34.70
C GLY A 236 43.40 -69.75 33.78
N HIS A 237 42.99 -70.00 32.54
CA HIS A 237 43.71 -70.85 31.57
C HIS A 237 44.28 -70.07 30.37
N ARG A 238 43.93 -68.79 30.21
CA ARG A 238 44.40 -67.93 29.11
C ARG A 238 45.02 -66.65 29.64
N GLY A 239 46.08 -66.20 28.95
CA GLY A 239 46.71 -64.91 29.18
C GLY A 239 46.01 -63.80 28.39
N GLN A 240 45.60 -62.75 29.08
CA GLN A 240 44.99 -61.55 28.51
C GLN A 240 45.74 -60.31 28.98
N THR A 241 45.51 -59.15 28.35
CA THR A 241 46.06 -57.89 28.85
C THR A 241 45.04 -57.14 29.71
N PHE A 242 45.48 -56.64 30.86
CA PHE A 242 44.65 -55.88 31.78
C PHE A 242 45.41 -54.68 32.37
N THR A 243 44.73 -53.83 33.13
CA THR A 243 45.40 -52.74 33.86
C THR A 243 46.42 -53.32 34.84
N ALA A 244 47.65 -52.83 34.76
CA ALA A 244 48.74 -53.30 35.61
C ALA A 244 48.47 -53.05 37.10
N ASP A 245 48.55 -54.11 37.89
CA ASP A 245 48.45 -54.11 39.34
C ASP A 245 49.50 -55.04 39.94
N MET A 246 50.52 -54.45 40.57
CA MET A 246 51.62 -55.20 41.19
C MET A 246 51.22 -56.02 42.42
N TYR A 247 50.00 -55.82 42.93
CA TYR A 247 49.44 -56.61 44.03
C TYR A 247 48.55 -57.76 43.53
N ASP A 248 48.26 -57.83 42.22
CA ASP A 248 47.52 -58.94 41.64
C ASP A 248 48.49 -60.06 41.24
N ASN A 249 48.47 -61.14 42.02
CA ASN A 249 49.31 -62.32 41.79
C ASN A 249 49.06 -62.96 40.41
N SER A 250 47.88 -62.75 39.79
CA SER A 250 47.64 -63.27 38.43
C SER A 250 48.44 -62.57 37.34
N GLN A 251 49.05 -61.42 37.65
CA GLN A 251 49.90 -60.63 36.76
C GLN A 251 51.39 -60.82 37.06
N LEU A 252 51.74 -61.65 38.06
CA LEU A 252 53.10 -61.91 38.49
C LEU A 252 53.57 -63.29 38.01
N PHE A 253 54.77 -63.31 37.46
CA PHE A 253 55.38 -64.50 36.89
C PHE A 253 56.79 -64.71 37.43
N ARG A 254 57.19 -65.97 37.61
CA ARG A 254 58.55 -66.37 37.94
C ARG A 254 59.27 -66.74 36.67
N LEU A 255 60.47 -66.22 36.50
CA LEU A 255 61.35 -66.62 35.41
C LEU A 255 62.30 -67.72 35.88
N THR A 256 62.26 -68.88 35.23
CA THR A 256 63.13 -70.02 35.57
C THR A 256 63.96 -70.41 34.35
N LYS A 257 65.28 -70.35 34.46
CA LYS A 257 66.20 -70.76 33.37
C LYS A 257 66.28 -72.28 33.25
N ASN A 258 66.27 -72.83 32.03
CA ASN A 258 66.38 -74.27 31.77
C ASN A 258 67.81 -74.82 31.91
N GLY A 259 68.34 -74.83 33.13
CA GLY A 259 69.66 -75.37 33.41
C GLY A 259 70.31 -74.75 34.64
N SER A 260 71.35 -75.40 35.13
CA SER A 260 72.11 -74.96 36.31
C SER A 260 73.34 -74.12 35.95
N GLN A 261 73.57 -73.86 34.65
CA GLN A 261 74.76 -73.17 34.16
C GLN A 261 74.41 -71.78 33.58
N PRO A 262 75.32 -70.79 33.68
CA PRO A 262 75.08 -69.44 33.17
C PRO A 262 75.08 -69.31 31.63
N ASP A 263 74.92 -70.41 30.89
CA ASP A 263 74.98 -70.35 29.43
C ASP A 263 73.84 -69.45 28.90
N GLN A 264 74.21 -68.53 28.01
CA GLN A 264 73.37 -67.41 27.58
C GLN A 264 72.24 -67.88 26.64
N ASN A 265 72.27 -69.11 26.15
CA ASN A 265 71.34 -69.59 25.12
C ASN A 265 70.27 -70.58 25.63
N GLU A 266 70.18 -70.88 26.94
CA GLU A 266 69.12 -71.74 27.49
C GLU A 266 67.78 -70.98 27.63
N PRO A 267 66.63 -71.52 27.22
CA PRO A 267 65.36 -70.78 27.31
C PRO A 267 64.87 -70.61 28.75
N TRP A 268 63.85 -69.77 28.90
CA TRP A 268 63.17 -69.46 30.16
C TRP A 268 61.81 -70.14 30.23
N ALA A 269 61.47 -70.73 31.37
CA ALA A 269 60.08 -70.96 31.72
C ALA A 269 59.54 -69.68 32.39
N ILE A 270 58.31 -69.30 32.02
CA ILE A 270 57.59 -68.19 32.64
C ILE A 270 56.41 -68.82 33.39
N THR A 271 56.49 -68.85 34.72
CA THR A 271 55.57 -69.61 35.57
C THR A 271 54.69 -68.65 36.37
N ARG A 272 53.37 -68.85 36.41
CA ARG A 272 52.49 -67.97 37.22
C ARG A 272 52.80 -68.12 38.71
N ILE A 273 52.91 -66.99 39.43
CA ILE A 273 53.11 -66.97 40.88
C ILE A 273 51.73 -66.83 41.54
N ASP A 274 51.16 -67.97 41.92
CA ASP A 274 50.10 -68.12 42.93
C ASP A 274 48.63 -67.88 42.55
N THR A 275 47.86 -68.96 42.67
CA THR A 275 46.40 -69.02 42.91
C THR A 275 46.02 -70.19 43.85
N GLY A 276 46.98 -70.75 44.62
CA GLY A 276 46.78 -72.01 45.36
C GLY A 276 46.73 -73.28 44.48
N LEU A 277 47.11 -73.15 43.20
CA LEU A 277 47.20 -74.22 42.20
C LEU A 277 48.66 -74.67 41.99
N PRO A 278 48.89 -75.88 41.44
CA PRO A 278 50.24 -76.33 41.09
C PRO A 278 50.89 -75.43 40.03
N GLU A 279 52.22 -75.44 39.92
CA GLU A 279 52.98 -74.52 39.06
C GLU A 279 52.58 -74.66 37.57
N GLU A 280 51.97 -73.61 37.03
CA GLU A 280 51.53 -73.54 35.63
C GLU A 280 52.46 -72.63 34.82
N ASN A 281 52.91 -73.12 33.66
CA ASN A 281 53.78 -72.39 32.75
C ASN A 281 52.97 -71.75 31.63
N LEU A 282 53.44 -70.57 31.22
CA LEU A 282 52.97 -69.94 29.99
C LEU A 282 53.44 -70.77 28.79
N TYR A 283 52.52 -71.07 27.90
CA TYR A 283 52.79 -71.86 26.71
C TYR A 283 51.89 -71.45 25.53
N PHE A 284 52.26 -71.88 24.34
CA PHE A 284 51.41 -71.84 23.14
C PHE A 284 50.90 -73.26 22.82
N ASP A 285 49.62 -73.39 22.49
CA ASP A 285 48.93 -74.69 22.32
C ASP A 285 49.52 -75.54 21.18
N ASN A 286 50.02 -74.88 20.13
CA ASN A 286 50.68 -75.51 19.00
C ASN A 286 52.12 -75.04 18.94
N ASP A 287 53.06 -75.97 19.16
CA ASP A 287 54.53 -75.85 19.24
C ASP A 287 55.26 -74.95 18.23
N GLU A 288 54.59 -74.20 17.35
CA GLU A 288 55.24 -73.46 16.27
C GLU A 288 54.72 -72.04 16.00
N GLU A 289 53.54 -71.59 16.46
CA GLU A 289 53.04 -70.19 16.39
C GLU A 289 51.52 -70.18 16.64
N ASP A 290 51.09 -70.13 17.91
CA ASP A 290 49.68 -69.89 18.25
C ASP A 290 49.50 -68.45 18.74
N TRP A 291 48.34 -67.85 18.48
CA TRP A 291 47.99 -66.50 18.95
C TRP A 291 47.38 -66.52 20.35
N ASP A 292 47.08 -67.71 20.88
CA ASP A 292 46.45 -67.91 22.17
C ASP A 292 47.49 -68.33 23.23
N LEU A 293 47.83 -67.39 24.12
CA LEU A 293 48.73 -67.62 25.24
C LEU A 293 47.97 -68.32 26.37
N ARG A 294 48.48 -69.43 26.87
CA ARG A 294 47.78 -70.26 27.85
C ARG A 294 48.62 -70.63 29.05
N LEU A 295 47.94 -71.15 30.07
CA LEU A 295 48.55 -71.73 31.27
C LEU A 295 48.23 -73.20 31.37
N GLU A 296 49.26 -74.01 31.61
CA GLU A 296 49.14 -75.44 31.83
C GLU A 296 50.26 -75.94 32.74
N HIS A 297 49.98 -77.01 33.47
CA HIS A 297 50.95 -77.61 34.37
C HIS A 297 52.14 -78.19 33.59
N THR A 298 53.36 -77.99 34.09
CA THR A 298 54.59 -78.41 33.37
C THR A 298 54.60 -79.90 32.98
N SER A 299 53.96 -80.78 33.77
CA SER A 299 53.88 -82.21 33.44
C SER A 299 52.97 -82.55 32.26
N ASN A 300 52.05 -81.65 31.90
CA ASN A 300 51.08 -81.83 30.82
C ASN A 300 51.58 -81.23 29.50
N LEU A 301 52.62 -80.40 29.57
CA LEU A 301 53.26 -79.81 28.40
C LEU A 301 54.20 -80.82 27.74
N SER A 302 54.12 -80.90 26.41
CA SER A 302 55.00 -81.75 25.63
C SER A 302 56.15 -80.94 25.04
N GLY A 303 57.31 -81.58 24.86
CA GLY A 303 58.43 -80.99 24.12
C GLY A 303 58.86 -79.60 24.62
N TRP A 304 58.67 -78.59 23.76
CA TRP A 304 59.20 -77.24 23.96
C TRP A 304 58.14 -76.16 24.27
N GLN A 305 56.86 -76.53 24.38
CA GLN A 305 55.72 -75.60 24.44
C GLN A 305 55.80 -74.51 25.52
N GLY A 306 56.40 -74.81 26.68
CA GLY A 306 56.50 -73.90 27.83
C GLY A 306 57.79 -73.11 27.94
N TRP A 307 58.64 -73.09 26.89
CA TRP A 307 59.95 -72.48 26.91
C TRP A 307 60.04 -71.23 26.04
N TRP A 308 60.71 -70.21 26.57
CA TRP A 308 60.72 -68.86 26.03
C TRP A 308 62.12 -68.32 25.77
N TYR A 309 62.31 -67.70 24.61
CA TYR A 309 63.51 -66.92 24.29
C TYR A 309 63.18 -65.43 24.38
N ILE A 310 63.76 -64.75 25.38
CA ILE A 310 63.48 -63.33 25.66
C ILE A 310 64.60 -62.47 25.04
N GLY A 311 64.32 -61.71 23.98
CA GLY A 311 65.30 -60.84 23.33
C GLY A 311 64.98 -60.46 21.88
N ARG A 312 65.81 -59.59 21.30
CA ARG A 312 65.61 -59.07 19.93
C ARG A 312 66.10 -60.08 18.89
N GLY A 313 65.22 -60.48 17.97
CA GLY A 313 65.56 -61.35 16.83
C GLY A 313 65.29 -62.83 17.03
N ALA A 314 64.57 -63.21 18.09
CA ALA A 314 64.17 -64.58 18.37
C ALA A 314 62.91 -65.04 17.59
N SER A 315 62.43 -64.26 16.61
CA SER A 315 61.18 -64.54 15.86
C SER A 315 61.21 -65.80 15.01
N ASP A 316 62.38 -66.43 14.83
CA ASP A 316 62.54 -67.74 14.19
C ASP A 316 62.59 -68.92 15.20
N ARG A 317 62.40 -68.63 16.50
CA ARG A 317 62.31 -69.62 17.58
C ARG A 317 60.90 -69.66 18.15
N VAL A 318 60.45 -70.88 18.45
CA VAL A 318 59.20 -71.15 19.18
C VAL A 318 59.22 -70.44 20.54
N GLY A 319 58.16 -69.68 20.85
CA GLY A 319 58.03 -68.96 22.11
C GLY A 319 59.02 -67.80 22.26
N SER A 320 58.97 -66.81 21.37
CA SER A 320 59.82 -65.62 21.48
C SER A 320 59.08 -64.41 22.07
N TRP A 321 59.75 -63.69 22.97
CA TRP A 321 59.28 -62.42 23.53
C TRP A 321 60.28 -61.31 23.18
N VAL A 322 59.82 -60.25 22.50
CA VAL A 322 60.63 -59.10 22.06
C VAL A 322 60.36 -57.87 22.91
#